data_AF-A0A952N960-F1
#
_entry.id   AF-A0A952N960-F1
#
_cell.length_a   1.000
_cell.length_b   1.000
_cell.length_c   1.000
_cell.angle_alpha   90.00
_cell.angle_beta   90.00
_cell.angle_gamma   90.00
#
_symmetry.space_group_name_H-M   'P 1'
#
loop_
_entity.id
_entity.type
_entity.pdbx_description
1 polymer ?
#
loop_
_entity_poly.entity_id
_entity_poly.type
_entity_poly.pdbx_seq_one_letter_code
_entity_poly.pdbx_strand_id
1 'polypeptide(L)'
;MSFGDKLKQFAKQNYGSLTNLGEALNMSVGHLSQYVNDVSRPGMDFFVKLHNLGCDINWLLSESEDNKTGEVKACYDSTTLQENIHLKKEIKALRELIAKINKLTTPPGE
;
A
#
# COMPACT_ATOMS: atom_id res chain seq x y z
N MET A 1 10.55 -11.88 -12.13
CA MET A 1 10.40 -10.55 -12.76
C MET A 1 11.30 -9.58 -12.02
N SER A 2 12.22 -8.92 -12.71
CA SER A 2 13.17 -7.98 -12.07
C SER A 2 12.47 -6.66 -11.66
N PHE A 3 13.14 -5.86 -10.84
CA PHE A 3 12.71 -4.50 -10.51
C PHE A 3 12.49 -3.66 -11.78
N GLY A 4 13.44 -3.68 -12.72
CA GLY A 4 13.35 -2.93 -13.96
C GLY A 4 12.17 -3.37 -14.84
N ASP A 5 11.86 -4.66 -14.87
CA ASP A 5 10.69 -5.18 -15.58
C ASP A 5 9.38 -4.70 -14.95
N LYS A 6 9.27 -4.72 -13.62
CA LYS A 6 8.10 -4.22 -12.89
C LYS A 6 7.91 -2.72 -13.09
N LEU A 7 9.00 -1.96 -13.07
CA LEU A 7 8.96 -0.52 -13.33
C LEU A 7 8.49 -0.22 -14.77
N LYS A 8 8.97 -0.97 -15.76
CA LYS A 8 8.48 -0.89 -17.16
C LYS A 8 6.99 -1.24 -17.24
N GLN A 9 6.55 -2.27 -16.53
CA GLN A 9 5.15 -2.68 -16.50
C GLN A 9 4.27 -1.58 -15.91
N PHE A 10 4.65 -1.02 -14.76
CA PHE A 10 3.95 0.10 -14.13
C PHE A 10 3.85 1.30 -15.07
N ALA A 11 4.96 1.68 -15.73
CA ALA A 11 4.98 2.77 -16.69
C ALA A 11 4.01 2.53 -17.86
N LYS A 12 4.02 1.32 -18.43
CA LYS A 12 3.15 0.97 -19.56
C LYS A 12 1.67 0.97 -19.17
N GLN A 13 1.33 0.46 -17.99
CA GLN A 13 -0.06 0.34 -17.55
C GLN A 13 -0.68 1.69 -17.14
N ASN A 14 0.08 2.53 -16.45
CA ASN A 14 -0.46 3.76 -15.84
C ASN A 14 -0.16 5.02 -16.67
N TYR A 15 0.92 5.01 -17.46
CA TYR A 15 1.38 6.18 -18.21
C TYR A 15 1.53 5.93 -19.71
N GLY A 16 1.32 4.69 -20.17
CA GLY A 16 1.47 4.27 -21.57
C GLY A 16 2.93 4.08 -22.02
N SER A 17 3.88 4.83 -21.45
CA SER A 17 5.31 4.72 -21.77
C SER A 17 6.21 5.09 -20.60
N LEU A 18 7.48 4.66 -20.66
CA LEU A 18 8.52 5.05 -19.69
C LEU A 18 8.83 6.55 -19.75
N THR A 19 8.69 7.16 -20.92
CA THR A 19 8.86 8.61 -21.11
C THR A 19 7.83 9.40 -20.32
N ASN A 20 6.56 9.02 -20.44
CA ASN A 20 5.46 9.69 -19.75
C ASN A 20 5.56 9.50 -18.23
N LEU A 21 6.05 8.35 -17.76
CA LEU A 21 6.38 8.15 -16.35
C LEU A 21 7.51 9.09 -15.90
N GLY A 22 8.53 9.30 -16.74
CA GLY A 22 9.60 10.26 -16.48
C GLY A 22 9.11 11.69 -16.33
N GLU A 23 8.21 12.12 -17.22
CA GLU A 23 7.54 13.43 -17.12
C GLU A 23 6.77 13.56 -15.80
N ALA A 24 5.98 12.54 -15.42
CA ALA A 24 5.23 12.52 -14.17
C ALA A 24 6.13 12.54 -12.91
N LEU A 25 7.31 11.91 -12.98
CA LEU A 25 8.32 11.90 -11.90
C LEU A 25 9.21 13.15 -11.89
N ASN A 26 9.06 14.01 -12.92
CA ASN A 26 9.94 15.14 -13.18
C ASN A 26 11.42 14.71 -13.28
N MET A 27 11.66 13.64 -14.06
CA MET A 27 12.95 12.98 -14.23
C MET A 27 13.24 12.74 -15.71
N SER A 28 14.52 12.79 -16.08
CA SER A 28 14.93 12.45 -17.44
C SER A 28 14.77 10.95 -17.72
N VAL A 29 14.37 10.61 -18.95
CA VAL A 29 14.22 9.22 -19.41
C VAL A 29 15.53 8.44 -19.29
N GLY A 30 16.68 9.11 -19.48
CA GLY A 30 18.00 8.51 -19.30
C GLY A 30 18.26 8.05 -17.86
N HIS A 31 17.85 8.85 -16.87
CA HIS A 31 18.00 8.49 -15.47
C HIS A 31 17.07 7.32 -15.08
N LEU A 32 15.82 7.33 -15.55
CA LEU A 32 14.92 6.18 -15.38
C LEU A 32 15.45 4.91 -16.04
N SER A 33 16.04 5.03 -17.23
CA SER A 33 16.61 3.89 -17.95
C SER A 33 17.78 3.25 -17.21
N GLN A 34 18.54 4.03 -16.41
CA GLN A 34 19.58 3.47 -15.55
C GLN A 34 19.00 2.56 -14.46
N TYR A 35 17.85 2.91 -13.90
CA TYR A 35 17.17 2.06 -12.91
C TYR A 35 16.54 0.82 -13.54
N VAL A 36 15.98 0.99 -14.75
CA VAL A 36 15.37 -0.11 -15.50
C VAL A 36 16.39 -1.15 -15.98
N ASN A 37 17.63 -0.72 -16.23
CA ASN A 37 18.72 -1.58 -16.69
C ASN A 37 19.67 -1.99 -15.54
N ASP A 38 19.27 -1.80 -14.28
CA ASP A 38 20.08 -2.11 -13.08
C ASP A 38 21.48 -1.45 -13.05
N VAL A 39 21.68 -0.36 -13.79
CA VAL A 39 22.95 0.40 -13.85
C VAL A 39 23.14 1.24 -12.59
N SER A 40 22.06 1.74 -12.01
CA SER A 40 22.07 2.50 -10.77
C SER A 40 20.94 2.06 -9.86
N ARG A 41 21.19 2.09 -8.54
CA ARG A 41 20.15 1.85 -7.54
C ARG A 41 19.37 3.15 -7.26
N PRO A 42 18.03 3.12 -7.30
CA PRO A 42 17.22 4.27 -6.90
C PRO A 42 17.34 4.53 -5.39
N GLY A 43 17.33 5.80 -5.02
CA GLY A 43 17.26 6.23 -3.62
C GLY A 43 15.83 6.31 -3.08
N MET A 44 15.67 6.61 -1.78
CA MET A 44 14.36 6.72 -1.13
C MET A 44 13.45 7.78 -1.78
N ASP A 45 14.02 8.90 -2.24
CA ASP A 45 13.25 9.96 -2.90
C ASP A 45 12.52 9.47 -4.15
N PHE A 46 13.11 8.51 -4.88
CA PHE A 46 12.47 7.92 -6.05
C PHE A 46 11.26 7.07 -5.66
N PHE A 47 11.38 6.26 -4.60
CA PHE A 47 10.28 5.44 -4.10
C PHE A 47 9.13 6.29 -3.54
N VAL A 48 9.44 7.40 -2.85
CA VAL A 48 8.41 8.34 -2.38
C VAL A 48 7.64 8.94 -3.56
N LYS A 49 8.34 9.35 -4.62
CA LYS A 49 7.70 9.87 -5.83
C LYS A 49 6.81 8.80 -6.50
N LEU A 50 7.30 7.57 -6.63
CA LEU A 50 6.52 6.47 -7.19
C LEU A 50 5.28 6.15 -6.35
N HIS A 51 5.40 6.15 -5.03
CA HIS A 51 4.27 5.94 -4.13
C HIS A 51 3.22 7.04 -4.29
N ASN A 52 3.65 8.31 -4.41
CA ASN A 52 2.75 9.44 -4.64
C ASN A 52 2.04 9.38 -6.01
N LEU A 53 2.63 8.67 -6.97
CA LEU A 53 2.03 8.35 -8.26
C LEU A 53 1.14 7.09 -8.24
N GLY A 54 0.94 6.48 -7.07
CA GLY A 54 0.09 5.30 -6.89
C GLY A 54 0.78 3.97 -7.18
N CYS A 55 2.11 3.94 -7.25
CA CYS A 55 2.86 2.69 -7.36
C CYS A 55 2.88 1.95 -6.02
N ASP A 56 2.48 0.68 -6.03
CA ASP A 56 2.70 -0.21 -4.88
C ASP A 56 4.19 -0.59 -4.80
N ILE A 57 4.88 0.03 -3.83
CA ILE A 57 6.31 -0.18 -3.61
C ILE A 57 6.61 -1.61 -3.14
N ASN A 58 5.71 -2.26 -2.41
CA ASN A 58 5.89 -3.64 -1.99
C ASN A 58 5.83 -4.59 -3.18
N TRP A 59 4.88 -4.37 -4.09
CA TRP A 59 4.83 -5.10 -5.34
C TRP A 59 6.07 -4.84 -6.20
N LEU A 60 6.53 -3.59 -6.28
CA LEU A 60 7.70 -3.21 -7.08
C LEU A 60 8.99 -3.89 -6.58
N LEU A 61 9.15 -3.96 -5.25
CA LEU A 61 10.34 -4.51 -4.60
C LEU A 61 10.26 -5.99 -4.25
N SER A 62 9.09 -6.63 -4.39
CA SER A 62 8.97 -8.04 -4.04
C SER A 62 9.88 -8.90 -4.92
N GLU A 63 10.58 -9.85 -4.33
CA GLU A 63 11.22 -10.91 -5.10
C GLU A 63 10.10 -11.83 -5.58
N SER A 64 10.05 -12.06 -6.90
CA SER A 64 9.01 -12.90 -7.48
C SER A 64 9.28 -14.36 -7.15
N GLU A 65 8.81 -14.81 -6.00
CA GLU A 65 8.22 -16.14 -5.88
C GLU A 65 6.71 -15.98 -5.98
N ASP A 66 6.11 -16.81 -6.82
CA ASP A 66 4.71 -16.75 -7.24
C ASP A 66 3.74 -16.33 -6.13
N ASN A 67 2.90 -15.34 -6.45
CA ASN A 67 1.61 -15.02 -5.85
C ASN A 67 1.26 -15.86 -4.60
N LYS A 68 1.82 -15.48 -3.45
CA LYS A 68 1.09 -15.65 -2.20
C LYS A 68 0.69 -14.26 -1.77
N THR A 69 -0.61 -14.03 -1.85
CA THR A 69 -1.35 -13.04 -1.08
C THR A 69 -1.09 -13.30 0.41
N GLY A 70 0.14 -13.05 0.86
CA GLY A 70 0.48 -12.95 2.26
C GLY A 70 -0.06 -11.60 2.70
N GLU A 71 -1.00 -11.65 3.63
CA GLU A 71 -1.54 -10.49 4.32
C GLU A 71 -0.43 -9.45 4.52
N VAL A 72 -0.54 -8.33 3.81
CA VAL A 72 0.42 -7.24 3.90
C VAL A 72 0.38 -6.76 5.34
N LYS A 73 1.40 -7.12 6.13
CA LYS A 73 1.64 -6.48 7.41
C LYS A 73 2.24 -5.12 7.11
N ALA A 74 1.38 -4.20 6.68
CA ALA A 74 1.77 -2.82 6.45
C ALA A 74 2.49 -2.32 7.71
N CYS A 75 3.64 -1.68 7.54
CA CYS A 75 4.24 -0.89 8.61
C CYS A 75 3.30 0.30 8.84
N TYR A 76 2.28 0.09 9.66
CA TYR A 76 1.43 1.19 10.11
C TYR A 76 2.32 2.18 10.86
N ASP A 77 2.18 3.47 10.57
CA ASP A 77 2.72 4.51 11.42
C ASP A 77 2.27 4.21 12.86
N SER A 78 3.18 4.35 13.82
CA SER A 78 2.95 4.00 15.23
C SER A 78 1.67 4.67 15.75
N THR A 79 1.39 5.89 15.29
CA THR A 79 0.18 6.66 15.58
C THR A 79 -1.10 5.95 15.09
N THR A 80 -1.12 5.52 13.83
CA THR A 80 -2.27 4.82 13.24
C THR A 80 -2.52 3.48 13.92
N LEU A 81 -1.46 2.78 14.36
CA LEU A 81 -1.60 1.54 15.11
C LEU A 81 -2.24 1.77 16.49
N GLN A 82 -1.83 2.83 17.20
CA GLN A 82 -2.40 3.19 18.51
C GLN A 82 -3.88 3.56 18.39
N GLU A 83 -4.24 4.38 17.39
CA GLU A 83 -5.64 4.74 17.11
C GLU A 83 -6.50 3.50 16.85
N ASN A 84 -6.01 2.55 16.03
CA ASN A 84 -6.71 1.31 15.75
C ASN A 84 -6.91 0.43 16.99
N ILE A 85 -5.91 0.38 17.88
CA ILE A 85 -6.03 -0.35 19.15
C ILE A 85 -7.08 0.30 20.04
N HIS A 86 -7.11 1.64 20.10
CA HIS A 86 -8.08 2.40 20.88
C HIS A 86 -9.51 2.19 20.36
N LEU A 87 -9.72 2.40 19.05
CA LEU A 87 -11.02 2.24 18.39
C LEU A 87 -11.57 0.81 18.57
N LYS A 88 -10.72 -0.22 18.49
CA LYS A 88 -11.15 -1.60 18.72
C LYS A 88 -11.66 -1.85 20.15
N LYS A 89 -11.05 -1.21 21.14
CA LYS A 89 -11.51 -1.31 22.55
C LYS A 89 -12.87 -0.62 22.72
N GLU A 90 -13.05 0.55 22.12
CA GLU A 90 -14.28 1.31 22.22
C GLU A 90 -15.46 0.58 21.53
N ILE A 91 -15.23 0.05 20.33
CA ILE A 91 -16.22 -0.79 19.63
C ILE A 91 -16.64 -1.99 20.49
N LYS A 92 -15.69 -2.65 21.17
CA LYS A 92 -16.00 -3.77 22.06
C LYS A 92 -16.92 -3.33 23.20
N ALA A 93 -16.59 -2.22 23.88
CA ALA A 93 -17.39 -1.68 24.98
C ALA A 93 -18.81 -1.29 24.51
N LEU A 94 -18.92 -0.63 23.36
CA LEU A 94 -20.20 -0.24 22.77
C LEU A 94 -21.06 -1.47 22.45
N ARG A 95 -20.47 -2.53 21.87
CA ARG A 95 -21.18 -3.79 21.60
C ARG A 95 -21.70 -4.45 22.87
N GLU A 96 -20.92 -4.43 23.96
CA GLU A 96 -21.35 -4.96 25.26
C GLU A 96 -22.50 -4.14 25.87
N LEU A 97 -22.48 -2.82 25.73
CA LEU A 97 -23.57 -1.95 26.20
C LEU A 97 -24.85 -2.17 25.39
N ILE A 98 -24.75 -2.24 24.07
CA ILE A 98 -25.89 -2.57 23.20
C ILE A 98 -26.46 -3.94 23.56
N ALA A 99 -25.63 -4.95 23.82
CA ALA A 99 -26.09 -6.26 24.24
C ALA A 99 -26.83 -6.24 25.59
N LYS A 100 -26.40 -5.38 26.53
CA LYS A 100 -27.11 -5.20 27.81
C LYS A 100 -28.45 -4.50 27.61
N ILE A 101 -28.49 -3.44 26.81
CA ILE A 101 -29.74 -2.73 26.48
C ILE A 101 -30.73 -3.68 25.83
N ASN A 102 -30.30 -4.45 24.81
CA ASN A 102 -31.15 -5.41 24.12
C ASN A 102 -31.75 -6.45 25.07
N LYS A 103 -31.00 -6.93 26.06
CA LYS A 103 -31.53 -7.85 27.09
C LYS A 103 -32.59 -7.21 27.99
N LEU A 104 -32.54 -5.90 28.19
CA LEU A 104 -33.50 -5.14 29.01
C LEU A 104 -34.73 -4.72 28.21
N THR A 105 -34.60 -4.60 26.89
CA THR A 105 -35.67 -4.12 25.99
C THR A 105 -36.36 -5.23 25.21
N THR A 106 -35.86 -6.48 25.22
CA THR A 106 -36.61 -7.63 24.71
C THR A 106 -37.75 -7.98 25.68
N PRO A 107 -39.03 -7.82 25.30
CA PRO A 107 -40.13 -8.26 26.14
C PRO A 107 -40.10 -9.78 26.30
N PRO A 108 -40.47 -10.32 27.47
CA PRO A 108 -40.63 -11.76 27.65
C PRO A 108 -41.87 -12.24 26.89
N GLY A 109 -41.68 -12.87 25.74
CA GLY A 109 -42.68 -13.71 25.07
C GLY A 109 -43.29 -13.11 23.80
N GLU A 110 -42.96 -13.74 22.67
CA GLU A 110 -43.98 -14.24 21.74
C GLU A 110 -44.00 -15.77 21.86
#